data_AF-A0A838CYY6-F1
#
_entry.id   AF-A0A838CYY6-F1
#
_cell.length_a   1.000
_cell.length_b   1.000
_cell.length_c   1.000
_cell.angle_alpha   90.00
_cell.angle_beta   90.00
_cell.angle_gamma   90.00
#
_symmetry.space_group_name_H-M   'P 1'
#
loop_
_entity.id
_entity.type
_entity.pdbx_description
1 polymer ?
#
loop_
_entity_poly.entity_id
_entity_poly.type
_entity_poly.pdbx_seq_one_letter_code
_entity_poly.pdbx_strand_id
1 'polypeptide(L)'
;MRSTTIITALTTAATLGLAGPAAAQSVLSEQPRPFSVDATPGVIVFSQYQVDIDAYRLVAREDGVERTLNVEPSPVPFDVDVGTSSTGKLVAVYSRSVSDEEVDLFRYSFASDSETRLTSLSIEG
;
A
#
# COMPACT_ATOMS: atom_id res chain seq x y z
N MET A 1 -29.97 -75.37 -11.77
CA MET A 1 -28.52 -75.11 -11.63
C MET A 1 -28.08 -74.12 -12.71
N ARG A 2 -27.10 -73.25 -12.39
CA ARG A 2 -26.50 -72.14 -13.17
C ARG A 2 -27.04 -70.76 -12.75
N SER A 3 -26.68 -70.30 -11.54
CA SER A 3 -25.42 -69.64 -11.14
C SER A 3 -25.39 -68.17 -11.53
N THR A 4 -25.85 -67.36 -10.58
CA THR A 4 -25.80 -65.90 -10.52
C THR A 4 -24.35 -65.44 -10.31
N THR A 5 -23.86 -64.52 -11.11
CA THR A 5 -22.58 -63.82 -10.86
C THR A 5 -22.86 -62.32 -10.90
N ILE A 6 -22.91 -61.70 -9.73
CA ILE A 6 -23.02 -60.25 -9.55
C ILE A 6 -21.58 -59.72 -9.50
N ILE A 7 -21.20 -58.89 -10.46
CA ILE A 7 -19.93 -58.16 -10.42
C ILE A 7 -20.18 -56.84 -9.70
N THR A 8 -19.69 -56.74 -8.46
CA THR A 8 -19.67 -55.49 -7.70
C THR A 8 -18.58 -54.59 -8.26
N ALA A 9 -18.97 -53.58 -9.05
CA ALA A 9 -18.07 -52.51 -9.47
C ALA A 9 -17.90 -51.52 -8.30
N LEU A 10 -16.70 -51.46 -7.75
CA LEU A 10 -16.31 -50.51 -6.72
C LEU A 10 -16.08 -49.13 -7.38
N THR A 11 -17.07 -48.25 -7.29
CA THR A 11 -17.00 -46.89 -7.83
C THR A 11 -16.11 -46.02 -6.94
N THR A 12 -14.85 -45.81 -7.31
CA THR A 12 -13.97 -44.83 -6.68
C THR A 12 -14.46 -43.42 -7.07
N ALA A 13 -15.16 -42.74 -6.17
CA ALA A 13 -15.57 -41.35 -6.37
C ALA A 13 -14.35 -40.43 -6.24
N ALA A 14 -13.87 -39.90 -7.37
CA ALA A 14 -12.86 -38.85 -7.40
C ALA A 14 -13.49 -37.54 -6.93
N THR A 15 -13.15 -37.10 -5.71
CA THR A 15 -13.48 -35.74 -5.23
C THR A 15 -12.67 -34.72 -6.02
N LEU A 16 -13.26 -34.22 -7.12
CA LEU A 16 -12.81 -33.01 -7.81
C LEU A 16 -13.00 -31.82 -6.85
N GLY A 17 -11.97 -31.53 -6.07
CA GLY A 17 -11.91 -30.30 -5.27
C GLY A 17 -11.98 -29.10 -6.22
N LEU A 18 -12.96 -28.23 -6.00
CA LEU A 18 -13.05 -26.91 -6.62
C LEU A 18 -11.84 -26.08 -6.15
N ALA A 19 -10.72 -26.18 -6.87
CA ALA A 19 -9.64 -25.20 -6.76
C ALA A 19 -10.19 -23.88 -7.31
N GLY A 20 -10.68 -23.01 -6.42
CA GLY A 20 -10.99 -21.63 -6.79
C GLY A 20 -9.75 -20.98 -7.40
N PRO A 21 -9.90 -20.04 -8.35
CA PRO A 21 -8.75 -19.35 -8.91
C PRO A 21 -8.00 -18.66 -7.77
N ALA A 22 -6.76 -19.06 -7.54
CA ALA A 22 -5.85 -18.28 -6.72
C ALA A 22 -5.71 -16.93 -7.43
N ALA A 23 -6.19 -15.85 -6.80
CA ALA A 23 -5.98 -14.51 -7.33
C ALA A 23 -4.47 -14.32 -7.54
N ALA A 24 -4.08 -14.08 -8.78
CA ALA A 24 -2.68 -13.86 -9.12
C ALA A 24 -2.18 -12.66 -8.32
N GLN A 25 -1.05 -12.83 -7.62
CA GLN A 25 -0.36 -11.72 -6.99
C GLN A 25 0.12 -10.80 -8.09
N SER A 26 -0.39 -9.56 -8.12
CA SER A 26 0.08 -8.53 -9.03
C SER A 26 1.13 -7.69 -8.32
N VAL A 27 2.34 -7.66 -8.86
CA VAL A 27 3.33 -6.66 -8.45
C VAL A 27 2.78 -5.28 -8.84
N LEU A 28 2.64 -4.39 -7.86
CA LEU A 28 2.10 -3.05 -8.09
C LEU A 28 3.16 -2.11 -8.67
N SER A 29 4.39 -2.19 -8.14
CA SER A 29 5.56 -1.48 -8.63
C SER A 29 6.82 -2.20 -8.16
N GLU A 30 7.87 -2.17 -8.98
CA GLU A 30 9.24 -2.49 -8.55
C GLU A 30 9.97 -1.19 -8.21
N GLN A 31 10.77 -1.20 -7.14
CA GLN A 31 11.54 -0.03 -6.70
C GLN A 31 13.04 -0.34 -6.74
N PRO A 32 13.87 0.54 -7.32
CA PRO A 32 15.31 0.31 -7.46
C PRO A 32 16.07 0.47 -6.14
N ARG A 33 15.44 1.01 -5.10
CA ARG A 33 16.02 1.27 -3.78
C ARG A 33 15.03 0.89 -2.67
N PRO A 34 15.51 0.68 -1.42
CA PRO A 34 14.64 0.52 -0.27
C PRO A 34 13.63 1.67 -0.16
N PHE A 35 12.40 1.36 0.18
CA PHE A 35 11.29 2.31 0.28
C PHE A 35 10.34 1.91 1.40
N SER A 36 9.57 2.88 1.87
CA SER A 36 8.46 2.65 2.80
C SER A 36 7.13 2.78 2.08
N VAL A 37 6.13 2.06 2.57
CA VAL A 37 4.76 2.04 2.05
C VAL A 37 3.79 1.87 3.21
N ASP A 38 2.67 2.56 3.16
CA ASP A 38 1.51 2.30 4.01
C ASP A 38 0.22 2.38 3.18
N ALA A 39 -0.83 1.73 3.67
CA ALA A 39 -2.08 1.59 2.94
C ALA A 39 -3.32 1.64 3.85
N THR A 40 -4.35 2.27 3.32
CA THR A 40 -5.71 2.28 3.87
C THR A 40 -6.68 1.86 2.76
N PRO A 41 -7.97 1.56 3.02
CA PRO A 41 -8.88 1.13 1.97
C PRO A 41 -8.90 2.08 0.75
N GLY A 42 -8.52 1.56 -0.41
CA GLY A 42 -8.52 2.28 -1.70
C GLY A 42 -7.28 3.15 -1.97
N VAL A 43 -6.39 3.35 -0.99
CA VAL A 43 -5.22 4.23 -1.14
C VAL A 43 -3.96 3.57 -0.61
N ILE A 44 -2.91 3.58 -1.43
CA ILE A 44 -1.56 3.17 -1.06
C ILE A 44 -0.66 4.39 -1.19
N VAL A 45 0.16 4.69 -0.18
CA VAL A 45 1.14 5.77 -0.25
C VAL A 45 2.52 5.19 -0.01
N PHE A 46 3.48 5.55 -0.86
CA PHE A 46 4.82 5.01 -0.79
C PHE A 46 5.88 6.02 -1.25
N SER A 47 7.10 5.77 -0.81
CA SER A 47 8.28 6.48 -1.30
C SER A 47 8.72 5.92 -2.64
N GLN A 48 8.80 6.76 -3.67
CA GLN A 48 9.33 6.39 -4.97
C GLN A 48 10.66 7.10 -5.22
N TYR A 49 11.73 6.32 -5.42
CA TYR A 49 13.03 6.89 -5.78
C TYR A 49 13.04 7.33 -7.25
N GLN A 50 13.45 8.57 -7.51
CA GLN A 50 13.59 9.14 -8.83
C GLN A 50 15.06 9.41 -9.15
N VAL A 51 15.56 8.73 -10.17
CA VAL A 51 16.98 8.76 -10.57
C VAL A 51 17.40 10.13 -11.09
N ASP A 52 16.49 10.86 -11.74
CA ASP A 52 16.74 12.16 -12.35
C ASP A 52 17.06 13.27 -11.34
N ILE A 53 16.51 13.17 -10.12
CA ILE A 53 16.73 14.13 -9.03
C ILE A 53 17.53 13.55 -7.86
N ASP A 54 17.95 12.28 -7.96
CA ASP A 54 18.61 11.53 -6.89
C ASP A 54 17.89 11.63 -5.53
N ALA A 55 16.56 11.58 -5.55
CA ALA A 55 15.72 11.79 -4.38
C ALA A 55 14.42 10.99 -4.44
N TYR A 56 13.79 10.81 -3.28
CA TYR A 56 12.48 10.20 -3.14
C TYR A 56 11.38 11.25 -3.30
N ARG A 57 10.30 10.86 -3.96
CA ARG A 57 9.02 11.57 -3.94
C ARG A 57 7.97 10.72 -3.24
N LEU A 58 7.04 11.38 -2.57
CA LEU A 58 5.88 10.72 -1.98
C LEU A 58 4.82 10.52 -3.09
N VAL A 59 4.41 9.27 -3.30
CA VAL A 59 3.46 8.89 -4.36
C VAL A 59 2.26 8.22 -3.71
N ALA A 60 1.07 8.56 -4.19
CA ALA A 60 -0.16 7.86 -3.84
C ALA A 60 -0.68 7.08 -5.05
N ARG A 61 -1.23 5.89 -4.79
CA ARG A 61 -2.00 5.10 -5.75
C ARG A 61 -3.44 5.02 -5.29
N GLU A 62 -4.34 5.59 -6.08
CA GLU A 62 -5.78 5.65 -5.82
C GLU A 62 -6.49 5.05 -7.05
N ASP A 63 -7.37 4.07 -6.84
CA ASP A 63 -8.08 3.35 -7.92
C ASP A 63 -7.15 2.82 -9.04
N GLY A 64 -5.94 2.41 -8.66
CA GLY A 64 -4.93 1.88 -9.57
C GLY A 64 -4.10 2.94 -10.30
N VAL A 65 -4.40 4.23 -10.13
CA VAL A 65 -3.68 5.36 -10.74
C VAL A 65 -2.68 5.94 -9.75
N GLU A 66 -1.42 6.06 -10.17
CA GLU A 66 -0.37 6.68 -9.36
C GLU A 66 -0.28 8.18 -9.62
N ARG A 67 -0.10 8.96 -8.55
CA ARG A 67 0.18 10.40 -8.61
C ARG A 67 1.24 10.79 -7.60
N THR A 68 2.14 11.67 -8.02
CA THR A 68 3.09 12.33 -7.12
C THR A 68 2.36 13.35 -6.26
N LEU A 69 2.57 13.31 -4.95
CA LEU A 69 2.01 14.28 -4.02
C LEU A 69 2.80 15.60 -4.07
N ASN A 70 2.12 16.72 -3.85
CA ASN A 70 2.75 18.04 -3.78
C ASN A 70 3.52 18.21 -2.45
N VAL A 71 4.65 17.54 -2.38
CA VAL A 71 5.53 17.39 -1.21
C VAL A 71 6.96 17.57 -1.71
N GLU A 72 7.77 18.31 -0.96
CA GLU A 72 9.18 18.49 -1.32
C GLU A 72 9.93 17.14 -1.31
N PRO A 73 10.76 16.85 -2.33
CA PRO A 73 11.55 15.62 -2.37
C PRO A 73 12.45 15.44 -1.15
N SER A 74 12.79 14.19 -0.84
CA SER A 74 13.69 13.86 0.27
C SER A 74 14.86 12.99 -0.18
N PRO A 75 16.08 13.18 0.33
CA PRO A 75 17.22 12.29 0.02
C PRO A 75 17.06 10.89 0.65
N VAL A 76 16.12 10.71 1.58
CA VAL A 76 15.81 9.44 2.24
C VAL A 76 14.34 9.07 1.99
N PRO A 77 13.96 7.78 2.11
CA PRO A 77 12.55 7.40 2.04
C PRO A 77 11.73 8.12 3.12
N PHE A 78 10.51 8.53 2.78
CA PHE A 78 9.52 9.01 3.73
C PHE A 78 9.03 7.84 4.59
N ASP A 79 9.05 8.00 5.90
CA ASP A 79 8.35 7.12 6.83
C ASP A 79 6.90 7.61 6.95
N VAL A 80 5.96 6.93 6.30
CA VAL A 80 4.59 7.41 6.07
C VAL A 80 3.55 6.51 6.73
N ASP A 81 2.59 7.14 7.41
CA ASP A 81 1.35 6.55 7.90
C ASP A 81 0.15 7.20 7.21
N VAL A 82 -0.81 6.41 6.74
CA VAL A 82 -1.98 6.85 5.99
C VAL A 82 -3.25 6.49 6.74
N GLY A 83 -4.16 7.46 6.87
CA GLY A 83 -5.42 7.22 7.53
C GLY A 83 -6.41 8.36 7.39
N THR A 84 -7.43 8.36 8.23
CA THR A 84 -8.44 9.41 8.27
C THR A 84 -8.23 10.31 9.48
N SER A 85 -8.37 11.62 9.29
CA SER A 85 -8.43 12.60 10.36
C SER A 85 -9.66 12.39 11.26
N SER A 86 -9.72 13.10 12.39
CA SER A 86 -10.90 13.16 13.27
C SER A 86 -12.17 13.65 12.56
N THR A 87 -12.02 14.38 11.45
CA THR A 87 -13.13 14.84 10.59
C THR A 87 -13.43 13.90 9.42
N GLY A 88 -12.80 12.72 9.38
CA GLY A 88 -13.02 11.68 8.36
C GLY A 88 -12.31 11.95 7.02
N LYS A 89 -11.39 12.92 6.97
CA LYS A 89 -10.66 13.24 5.73
C LYS A 89 -9.41 12.40 5.60
N LEU A 90 -9.13 11.89 4.40
CA LEU A 90 -7.89 11.17 4.11
C LEU A 90 -6.67 12.08 4.31
N VAL A 91 -5.70 11.60 5.07
CA VAL A 91 -4.43 12.28 5.38
C VAL A 91 -3.29 11.27 5.35
N ALA A 92 -2.10 11.76 5.06
CA ALA A 92 -0.85 11.06 5.32
C ALA A 92 -0.04 11.87 6.33
N VAL A 93 0.53 11.20 7.34
CA VAL A 93 1.50 11.78 8.26
C VAL A 93 2.83 11.12 7.97
N TYR A 94 3.91 11.90 7.94
CA TYR A 94 5.24 11.36 7.67
C TYR A 94 6.33 12.21 8.27
N SER A 95 7.51 11.61 8.39
CA SER A 95 8.74 12.33 8.70
C SER A 95 9.52 12.69 7.43
N ARG A 96 10.16 13.87 7.43
CA ARG A 96 11.13 14.28 6.40
C ARG A 96 12.33 14.96 7.06
N SER A 97 13.54 14.55 6.67
CA SER A 97 14.76 15.27 7.03
C SER A 97 14.76 16.63 6.34
N VAL A 98 14.85 17.71 7.13
CA VAL A 98 14.98 19.09 6.64
C VAL A 98 16.43 19.59 6.73
N SER A 99 17.27 18.90 7.51
CA SER A 99 18.73 19.06 7.55
C SER A 99 19.38 17.75 8.02
N ASP A 100 20.72 17.71 8.12
CA ASP A 100 21.47 16.53 8.60
C ASP A 100 21.09 16.08 10.02
N GLU A 101 20.56 17.00 10.84
CA GLU A 101 20.28 16.74 12.27
C GLU A 101 18.79 16.89 12.62
N GLU A 102 17.98 17.46 11.73
CA GLU A 102 16.56 17.76 11.99
C GLU A 102 15.63 16.92 11.13
N VAL A 103 14.77 16.17 11.82
CA VAL A 103 13.65 15.43 11.24
C VAL A 103 12.36 16.07 11.72
N ASP A 104 11.55 16.52 10.77
CA ASP A 104 10.26 17.12 11.04
C ASP A 104 9.12 16.18 10.70
N LEU A 105 7.99 16.38 11.39
CA LEU A 105 6.73 15.74 11.05
C LEU A 105 5.88 16.65 10.18
N PHE A 106 5.28 16.06 9.17
CA PHE A 106 4.39 16.73 8.24
C PHE A 106 3.08 15.95 8.13
N ARG A 107 2.00 16.67 7.86
CA ARG A 107 0.71 16.11 7.46
C ARG A 107 0.40 16.59 6.05
N TYR A 108 0.12 15.65 5.15
CA TYR A 108 -0.43 15.94 3.84
C TYR A 108 -1.94 15.68 3.84
N SER A 109 -2.69 16.67 3.34
CA SER A 109 -4.14 16.59 3.15
C SER A 109 -4.45 16.29 1.69
N PHE A 110 -5.11 15.15 1.45
CA PHE A 110 -5.54 14.74 0.11
C PHE A 110 -6.64 15.65 -0.43
N ALA A 111 -7.50 16.17 0.46
CA ALA A 111 -8.62 17.03 0.08
C ALA A 111 -8.19 18.41 -0.43
N SER A 112 -7.04 18.91 0.04
CA SER A 112 -6.53 20.25 -0.31
C SER A 112 -5.22 20.22 -1.09
N ASP A 113 -4.69 19.03 -1.39
CA ASP A 113 -3.40 18.82 -2.05
C ASP A 113 -2.26 19.64 -1.42
N SER A 114 -2.20 19.63 -0.10
CA SER A 114 -1.32 20.52 0.66
C SER A 114 -0.63 19.82 1.83
N GLU A 115 0.66 20.07 1.98
CA GLU A 115 1.47 19.73 3.14
C GLU A 115 1.34 20.78 4.26
N THR A 116 1.45 20.34 5.51
CA THR A 116 1.56 21.21 6.69
C THR A 116 2.56 20.61 7.68
N ARG A 117 3.57 21.38 8.10
CA ARG A 117 4.48 20.99 9.19
C ARG A 117 3.72 20.91 10.50
N LEU A 118 3.87 19.80 11.22
CA LEU A 118 3.29 19.58 12.53
C LEU A 118 4.26 20.10 13.59
N THR A 119 3.98 21.27 14.15
CA THR A 119 4.80 21.89 15.20
C THR A 119 4.36 21.53 16.62
N SER A 120 3.19 20.88 16.74
CA SER A 120 2.74 20.22 17.95
C SER A 120 2.08 18.89 17.60
N LEU A 121 2.34 17.87 18.42
CA LEU A 121 1.56 16.63 18.43
C LEU A 121 0.23 16.89 19.15
N SER A 122 -0.57 17.81 18.60
CA SER A 122 -1.93 18.05 19.09
C SER A 122 -2.83 16.97 18.51
N ILE A 123 -3.08 15.94 19.33
CA ILE A 123 -4.15 14.98 19.11
C ILE A 123 -5.45 15.73 19.46
N GLU A 124 -6.06 16.39 18.49
CA GLU A 124 -7.41 16.91 18.68
C GLU A 124 -8.36 15.70 18.74
N GLY A 125 -8.70 15.32 19.96
CA GLY A 125 -9.72 14.30 20.30
C GLY A 125 -11.12 14.88 20.39
#